data_AF-A0A182PWN9-F1
#
_entry.id   AF-A0A182PWN9-F1
#
_cell.length_a   1.000
_cell.length_b   1.000
_cell.length_c   1.000
_cell.angle_alpha   90.00
_cell.angle_beta   90.00
_cell.angle_gamma   90.00
#
_symmetry.space_group_name_H-M   'P 1'
#
loop_
_entity.id
_entity.type
_entity.pdbx_description
1 polymer ?
#
loop_
_entity_poly.entity_id
_entity_poly.type
_entity_poly.pdbx_seq_one_letter_code
_entity_poly.pdbx_strand_id
1 'polypeptide(L)'
;MKNMLKNTLSSNQIDLIMKEKKRVRWTKDEVSSAMTLRYFGKRAYDYMLKDLNYPLPSISTLQKYARHINLREGILEDVLVFMGNFVTSLKRKDAKCILSFDEMKIQYTIEYDSSVDEVIGPHNYIQVVMARGVFKNWKQPIYIGFDKKMTREILVDIIKKLHNKAINVVGVVSDNCSSNISCWKELGVLDFRAPYFEHPAIWIYLAKSVKMYDVQQSFYLVLHLLHYDVTCQMKKIWQIL
;
A
#
# COMPACT_ATOMS: atom_id res chain seq x y z
N MET A 1 4.25 8.98 -43.71
CA MET A 1 3.21 8.87 -42.66
C MET A 1 3.73 8.24 -41.36
N LYS A 2 4.37 7.06 -41.37
CA LYS A 2 4.94 6.44 -40.15
C LYS A 2 5.84 7.36 -39.33
N ASN A 3 6.77 8.07 -39.98
CA ASN A 3 7.68 8.99 -39.27
C ASN A 3 6.98 10.16 -38.56
N MET A 4 5.76 10.54 -38.96
CA MET A 4 5.02 11.61 -38.30
C MET A 4 4.28 11.14 -37.04
N LEU A 5 3.92 9.86 -36.98
CA LEU A 5 3.16 9.27 -35.86
C LEU A 5 4.06 8.62 -34.80
N LYS A 6 5.36 8.43 -35.09
CA LYS A 6 6.31 7.79 -34.17
C LYS A 6 6.45 8.49 -32.80
N ASN A 7 6.19 9.79 -32.73
CA ASN A 7 6.29 10.55 -31.49
C ASN A 7 5.07 10.36 -30.57
N THR A 8 3.93 9.94 -31.12
CA THR A 8 2.66 9.83 -30.38
C THR A 8 2.19 8.38 -30.23
N LEU A 9 2.48 7.54 -31.21
CA LEU A 9 2.03 6.15 -31.28
C LEU A 9 3.21 5.19 -31.30
N SER A 10 3.02 4.05 -30.65
CA SER A 10 3.97 2.94 -30.71
C SER A 10 4.02 2.32 -32.12
N SER A 11 5.12 1.63 -32.42
CA SER A 11 5.29 0.95 -33.71
C SER A 11 4.18 -0.08 -33.97
N ASN A 12 3.75 -0.82 -32.94
CA ASN A 12 2.65 -1.79 -33.05
C ASN A 12 1.32 -1.10 -33.37
N GLN A 13 1.04 0.06 -32.77
CA GLN A 13 -0.16 0.84 -33.05
C GLN A 13 -0.16 1.37 -34.48
N ILE A 14 0.99 1.86 -34.95
CA ILE A 14 1.15 2.34 -36.34
C ILE A 14 0.92 1.18 -37.31
N ASP A 15 1.50 0.00 -37.06
CA ASP A 15 1.34 -1.17 -37.93
C ASP A 15 -0.12 -1.65 -38.00
N LEU A 16 -0.89 -1.53 -36.91
CA LEU A 16 -2.33 -1.81 -36.88
C LEU A 16 -3.13 -0.78 -37.68
N ILE A 17 -2.83 0.52 -37.52
CA ILE A 17 -3.51 1.61 -38.26
C ILE A 17 -3.25 1.49 -39.76
N MET A 18 -2.01 1.20 -40.14
CA MET A 18 -1.60 0.99 -41.53
C MET A 18 -2.11 -0.33 -42.11
N LYS A 19 -2.75 -1.18 -41.29
CA LYS A 19 -3.24 -2.52 -41.65
C LYS A 19 -2.15 -3.46 -42.19
N GLU A 20 -0.89 -3.19 -41.87
CA GLU A 20 0.23 -4.08 -42.22
C GLU A 20 0.16 -5.38 -41.42
N LYS A 21 -0.40 -5.31 -40.21
CA LYS A 21 -0.66 -6.46 -39.35
C LYS A 21 -2.11 -6.45 -38.89
N LYS A 22 -2.72 -7.63 -38.86
CA LYS A 22 -4.08 -7.82 -38.28
C LYS A 22 -4.06 -7.98 -36.76
N ARG A 23 -2.96 -8.47 -36.20
CA ARG A 23 -2.75 -8.71 -34.77
C ARG A 23 -1.31 -8.41 -34.39
N VAL A 24 -1.11 -7.91 -33.17
CA VAL A 24 0.22 -7.58 -32.64
C VAL A 24 0.40 -8.20 -31.25
N ARG A 25 1.64 -8.52 -30.93
CA ARG A 25 2.04 -8.87 -29.56
C ARG A 25 2.44 -7.59 -28.84
N TRP A 26 1.58 -7.14 -27.94
CA TRP A 26 1.81 -5.92 -27.16
C TRP A 26 3.07 -6.05 -26.28
N THR A 27 3.86 -4.98 -26.27
CA THR A 27 5.03 -4.85 -25.37
C THR A 27 4.58 -4.53 -23.94
N LYS A 28 5.47 -4.71 -22.96
CA LYS A 28 5.17 -4.38 -21.56
C LYS A 28 4.86 -2.89 -21.37
N ASP A 29 5.55 -2.01 -22.09
CA ASP A 29 5.36 -0.56 -22.00
C ASP A 29 4.02 -0.12 -22.59
N GLU A 30 3.62 -0.72 -23.71
CA GLU A 30 2.29 -0.50 -24.32
C GLU A 30 1.18 -0.96 -23.38
N VAL A 31 1.34 -2.13 -22.76
CA VAL A 31 0.38 -2.65 -21.77
C VAL A 31 0.33 -1.78 -20.52
N SER A 32 1.48 -1.33 -20.01
CA SER A 32 1.57 -0.43 -18.84
C SER A 32 0.85 0.91 -19.11
N SER A 33 1.08 1.49 -20.29
CA SER A 33 0.42 2.72 -20.73
C SER A 33 -1.10 2.52 -20.88
N ALA A 34 -1.51 1.39 -21.45
CA ALA A 34 -2.93 1.03 -21.58
C ALA A 34 -3.60 0.76 -20.23
N MET A 35 -2.92 0.12 -19.27
CA MET A 35 -3.42 -0.07 -17.90
C MET A 35 -3.60 1.28 -17.20
N THR A 36 -2.64 2.19 -17.36
CA THR A 36 -2.72 3.56 -16.82
C THR A 36 -3.90 4.33 -17.40
N LEU A 37 -4.11 4.26 -18.72
CA LEU A 37 -5.26 4.88 -19.37
C LEU A 37 -6.59 4.31 -18.85
N ARG A 38 -6.68 2.98 -18.70
CA ARG A 38 -7.87 2.32 -18.15
C ARG A 38 -8.11 2.67 -16.68
N TYR A 39 -7.05 2.89 -15.90
CA TYR A 39 -7.14 3.38 -14.52
C TYR A 39 -7.75 4.79 -14.47
N PHE A 40 -7.37 5.69 -15.37
CA PHE A 40 -7.97 7.03 -15.44
C PHE A 40 -9.45 7.00 -15.86
N GLY A 41 -9.88 6.05 -16.68
CA GLY A 41 -11.29 5.90 -17.01
C GLY A 41 -11.63 4.62 -17.75
N LYS A 42 -12.39 3.73 -17.09
CA LYS A 42 -12.87 2.47 -17.70
C LYS A 42 -13.77 2.73 -18.91
N ARG A 43 -14.76 3.61 -18.77
CA ARG A 43 -15.69 3.98 -19.86
C ARG A 43 -14.99 4.68 -21.02
N ALA A 44 -14.06 5.59 -20.71
CA ALA A 44 -13.27 6.28 -21.72
C ALA A 44 -12.40 5.29 -22.51
N TYR A 45 -11.75 4.35 -21.82
CA TYR A 45 -10.98 3.29 -22.46
C TYR A 45 -11.83 2.43 -23.39
N ASP A 46 -13.02 2.00 -22.93
CA ASP A 46 -13.94 1.20 -23.73
C ASP A 46 -14.45 1.95 -24.95
N TYR A 47 -14.79 3.25 -24.80
CA TYR A 47 -15.19 4.13 -25.90
C TYR A 47 -14.07 4.28 -26.94
N MET A 48 -12.85 4.54 -26.49
CA MET A 48 -11.68 4.63 -27.39
C MET A 48 -11.42 3.32 -28.14
N LEU A 49 -11.53 2.18 -27.46
CA LEU A 49 -11.26 0.87 -28.04
C LEU A 49 -12.37 0.43 -29.01
N LYS A 50 -13.65 0.57 -28.64
CA LYS A 50 -14.79 0.01 -29.36
C LYS A 50 -15.41 0.98 -30.37
N ASP A 51 -15.63 2.23 -29.97
CA ASP A 51 -16.37 3.20 -30.79
C ASP A 51 -15.43 3.99 -31.70
N LEU A 52 -14.28 4.43 -31.16
CA LEU A 52 -13.26 5.14 -31.95
C LEU A 52 -12.28 4.21 -32.67
N ASN A 53 -12.34 2.89 -32.42
CA ASN A 53 -11.45 1.88 -32.98
C ASN A 53 -9.95 2.21 -32.82
N TYR A 54 -9.58 2.83 -31.70
CA TYR A 54 -8.19 3.14 -31.41
C TYR A 54 -7.40 1.83 -31.17
N PRO A 55 -6.16 1.70 -31.66
CA PRO A 55 -5.34 0.50 -31.49
C PRO A 55 -4.86 0.36 -30.03
N LEU A 56 -5.72 -0.14 -29.16
CA LEU A 56 -5.39 -0.45 -27.76
C LEU A 56 -5.43 -1.96 -27.52
N PRO A 57 -4.71 -2.46 -26.50
CA PRO A 57 -4.89 -3.83 -26.02
C PRO A 57 -6.36 -4.12 -25.67
N SER A 58 -6.81 -5.34 -25.94
CA SER A 58 -8.15 -5.74 -25.49
C SER A 58 -8.23 -5.85 -23.97
N ILE A 59 -9.44 -5.75 -23.40
CA ILE A 59 -9.66 -5.89 -21.96
C ILE A 59 -9.16 -7.25 -21.45
N SER A 60 -9.39 -8.33 -22.21
CA SER A 60 -8.91 -9.67 -21.85
C SER A 60 -7.39 -9.77 -21.89
N THR A 61 -6.73 -9.05 -22.80
CA THR A 61 -5.27 -8.88 -22.78
C THR A 61 -4.83 -8.23 -21.47
N LEU A 62 -5.43 -7.11 -21.08
CA LEU A 62 -5.06 -6.42 -19.83
C LEU A 62 -5.29 -7.31 -18.60
N GLN A 63 -6.41 -8.03 -18.54
CA GLN A 63 -6.69 -9.00 -17.47
C GLN A 63 -5.67 -10.14 -17.44
N LYS A 64 -5.25 -10.64 -18.61
CA LYS A 64 -4.19 -11.65 -18.69
C LYS A 64 -2.88 -11.15 -18.08
N TYR A 65 -2.49 -9.91 -18.34
CA TYR A 65 -1.30 -9.33 -17.72
C TYR A 65 -1.48 -9.12 -16.21
N ALA A 66 -2.63 -8.58 -15.78
CA ALA A 66 -2.93 -8.33 -14.37
C ALA A 66 -2.90 -9.62 -13.51
N ARG A 67 -3.31 -10.77 -14.07
CA ARG A 67 -3.26 -12.08 -13.39
C ARG A 67 -1.87 -12.54 -12.95
N HIS A 68 -0.80 -11.94 -13.48
CA HIS A 68 0.56 -12.32 -13.08
C HIS A 68 1.01 -11.64 -11.78
N ILE A 69 0.25 -10.65 -11.29
CA ILE A 69 0.54 -9.99 -10.02
C ILE A 69 -0.16 -10.77 -8.91
N ASN A 70 0.61 -11.35 -8.01
CA ASN A 70 0.10 -12.09 -6.87
C ASN A 70 -0.20 -11.13 -5.71
N LEU A 71 -1.49 -10.98 -5.41
CA LEU A 71 -2.00 -10.17 -4.30
C LEU A 71 -2.70 -11.02 -3.23
N ARG A 72 -2.30 -12.29 -3.09
CA ARG A 72 -2.82 -13.19 -2.06
C ARG A 72 -2.51 -12.67 -0.66
N GLU A 73 -3.26 -13.22 0.29
CA GLU A 73 -3.08 -12.94 1.71
C GLU A 73 -1.63 -13.22 2.16
N GLY A 74 -1.11 -12.35 3.02
CA GLY A 74 0.23 -12.36 3.56
C GLY A 74 1.02 -11.14 3.14
N ILE A 75 2.34 -11.31 3.08
CA ILE A 75 3.27 -10.26 2.65
C ILE A 75 3.31 -10.22 1.12
N LEU A 76 3.09 -9.04 0.55
CA LEU A 76 2.99 -8.83 -0.89
C LEU A 76 4.37 -8.77 -1.55
N GLU A 77 4.95 -9.95 -1.85
CA GLU A 77 6.32 -10.06 -2.38
C GLU A 77 6.52 -9.32 -3.71
N ASP A 78 5.55 -9.39 -4.63
CA ASP A 78 5.62 -8.67 -5.91
C ASP A 78 5.71 -7.15 -5.71
N VAL A 79 5.00 -6.63 -4.70
CA VAL A 79 5.06 -5.22 -4.32
C VAL A 79 6.41 -4.89 -3.69
N LEU A 80 6.96 -5.78 -2.85
CA LEU A 80 8.29 -5.58 -2.27
C LEU A 80 9.40 -5.56 -3.32
N VAL A 81 9.32 -6.42 -4.35
CA VAL A 81 10.25 -6.40 -5.48
C VAL A 81 10.14 -5.09 -6.25
N PHE A 82 8.91 -4.64 -6.55
CA PHE A 82 8.66 -3.36 -7.20
C PHE A 82 9.23 -2.19 -6.39
N MET A 83 8.98 -2.17 -5.08
CA MET A 83 9.50 -1.14 -4.18
C MET A 83 11.02 -1.14 -4.10
N GLY A 84 11.66 -2.31 -4.09
CA GLY A 84 13.12 -2.41 -4.14
C GLY A 84 13.70 -1.73 -5.38
N ASN A 85 13.14 -2.02 -6.55
CA ASN A 85 13.54 -1.38 -7.82
C ASN A 85 13.22 0.12 -7.86
N PHE A 86 12.15 0.54 -7.21
CA PHE A 86 11.83 1.96 -7.08
C PHE A 86 12.87 2.68 -6.21
N VAL A 87 13.27 2.07 -5.09
CA VAL A 87 14.20 2.66 -4.12
C VAL A 87 15.63 2.74 -4.62
N THR A 88 16.07 1.86 -5.54
CA THR A 88 17.39 2.01 -6.19
C THR A 88 17.55 3.31 -6.96
N SER A 89 16.44 3.92 -7.42
CA SER A 89 16.45 5.24 -8.06
C SER A 89 16.45 6.41 -7.05
N LEU A 90 16.25 6.13 -5.77
CA LEU A 90 16.11 7.14 -4.72
C LEU A 90 17.41 7.35 -3.95
N LYS A 91 17.54 8.52 -3.31
CA LYS A 91 18.60 8.76 -2.32
C LYS A 91 18.29 7.99 -1.05
N ARG A 92 19.32 7.59 -0.29
CA ARG A 92 19.16 6.89 1.01
C ARG A 92 18.22 7.59 2.00
N LYS A 93 18.14 8.92 1.95
CA LYS A 93 17.21 9.70 2.77
C LYS A 93 15.75 9.41 2.40
N ASP A 94 15.46 9.31 1.10
CA ASP A 94 14.10 9.13 0.57
C ASP A 94 13.62 7.66 0.64
N ALA A 95 14.56 6.74 0.89
CA ALA A 95 14.32 5.32 1.16
C ALA A 95 13.84 5.04 2.61
N LYS A 96 13.67 6.07 3.43
CA LYS A 96 13.14 5.94 4.80
C LYS A 96 11.61 5.92 4.77
N CYS A 97 11.00 4.94 5.45
CA CYS A 97 9.54 4.80 5.51
C CYS A 97 9.02 4.61 6.94
N ILE A 98 7.73 4.90 7.11
CA ILE A 98 6.94 4.55 8.29
C ILE A 98 5.96 3.46 7.86
N LEU A 99 5.72 2.52 8.76
CA LEU A 99 4.64 1.54 8.60
C LEU A 99 3.40 2.04 9.32
N SER A 100 2.26 1.98 8.66
CA SER A 100 0.96 2.22 9.29
C SER A 100 0.08 1.01 9.04
N PHE A 101 -0.60 0.51 10.05
CA PHE A 101 -1.51 -0.61 9.90
C PHE A 101 -2.86 -0.35 10.56
N ASP A 102 -3.91 -0.87 9.92
CA ASP A 102 -5.29 -0.68 10.34
C ASP A 102 -6.18 -1.85 9.89
N GLU A 103 -7.26 -2.10 10.63
CA GLU A 103 -8.27 -3.11 10.34
C GLU A 103 -9.46 -2.47 9.62
N MET A 104 -9.77 -2.94 8.42
CA MET A 104 -10.90 -2.45 7.62
C MET A 104 -12.01 -3.51 7.58
N LYS A 105 -13.24 -3.11 7.93
CA LYS A 105 -14.41 -3.97 7.79
C LYS A 105 -14.75 -4.18 6.31
N ILE A 106 -15.01 -5.42 5.91
CA ILE A 106 -15.40 -5.81 4.56
C ILE A 106 -16.80 -6.45 4.54
N GLN A 107 -17.33 -6.65 3.34
CA GLN A 107 -18.59 -7.34 3.15
C GLN A 107 -18.39 -8.84 3.41
N TYR A 108 -19.26 -9.42 4.23
CA TYR A 108 -19.23 -10.85 4.58
C TYR A 108 -19.81 -11.68 3.44
N THR A 109 -18.98 -11.98 2.44
CA THR A 109 -19.36 -12.73 1.25
C THR A 109 -18.36 -13.84 0.95
N ILE A 110 -18.87 -14.93 0.38
CA ILE A 110 -18.06 -16.03 -0.14
C ILE A 110 -17.83 -15.77 -1.63
N GLU A 111 -16.58 -15.82 -2.07
CA GLU A 111 -16.20 -15.68 -3.46
C GLU A 111 -15.44 -16.93 -3.92
N TYR A 112 -15.63 -17.33 -5.18
CA TYR A 112 -14.89 -18.45 -5.77
C TYR A 112 -13.92 -17.92 -6.83
N ASP A 113 -12.63 -18.17 -6.62
CA ASP A 113 -11.58 -17.87 -7.59
C ASP A 113 -11.33 -19.08 -8.51
N SER A 114 -11.99 -19.04 -9.67
CA SER A 114 -11.85 -20.06 -10.72
C SER A 114 -10.43 -20.25 -11.26
N SER A 115 -9.52 -19.29 -11.06
CA SER A 115 -8.15 -19.38 -11.60
C SER A 115 -7.27 -20.35 -10.81
N VAL A 116 -7.60 -20.55 -9.54
CA VAL A 116 -6.83 -21.32 -8.56
C VAL A 116 -7.68 -22.39 -7.87
N ASP A 117 -8.97 -22.47 -8.23
CA ASP A 117 -9.93 -23.41 -7.69
C ASP A 117 -10.05 -23.30 -6.16
N GLU A 118 -10.25 -22.07 -5.69
CA GLU A 118 -10.25 -21.74 -4.26
C GLU A 118 -11.50 -20.93 -3.89
N VAL A 119 -12.13 -21.30 -2.77
CA VAL A 119 -13.24 -20.55 -2.17
C VAL A 119 -12.66 -19.63 -1.10
N ILE A 120 -12.85 -18.32 -1.28
CA ILE A 120 -12.38 -17.26 -0.40
C ILE A 120 -13.53 -16.80 0.49
N GLY A 121 -13.23 -16.64 1.78
CA GLY A 121 -14.20 -16.14 2.75
C GLY A 121 -15.15 -17.21 3.29
N PRO A 122 -16.19 -16.79 4.03
CA PRO A 122 -16.53 -15.37 4.28
C PRO A 122 -15.62 -14.75 5.36
N HIS A 123 -15.25 -13.48 5.17
CA HIS A 123 -14.39 -12.72 6.07
C HIS A 123 -15.06 -11.43 6.54
N ASN A 124 -14.75 -10.96 7.75
CA ASN A 124 -15.35 -9.75 8.33
C ASN A 124 -14.42 -8.55 8.24
N TYR A 125 -13.12 -8.77 8.38
CA TYR A 125 -12.11 -7.73 8.44
C TYR A 125 -10.90 -8.06 7.57
N ILE A 126 -10.28 -7.02 7.04
CA ILE A 126 -8.96 -7.08 6.41
C ILE A 126 -8.00 -6.22 7.21
N GLN A 127 -6.92 -6.82 7.68
CA GLN A 127 -5.76 -6.14 8.21
C GLN A 127 -4.85 -5.72 7.06
N VAL A 128 -4.58 -4.42 6.95
CA VAL A 128 -3.65 -3.89 5.94
C VAL A 128 -2.47 -3.24 6.63
N VAL A 129 -1.24 -3.50 6.13
CA VAL A 129 -0.06 -2.72 6.47
C VAL A 129 0.36 -1.92 5.24
N MET A 130 0.56 -0.63 5.42
CA MET A 130 1.01 0.32 4.41
C MET A 130 2.41 0.82 4.76
N ALA A 131 3.33 0.79 3.80
CA ALA A 131 4.58 1.53 3.88
C ALA A 131 4.40 2.92 3.27
N ARG A 132 4.79 3.97 4.00
CA ARG A 132 4.75 5.36 3.53
C ARG A 132 6.13 6.00 3.63
N GLY A 133 6.59 6.61 2.54
CA GLY A 133 7.82 7.40 2.54
C GLY A 133 7.74 8.60 3.48
N VAL A 134 8.79 8.83 4.27
CA VAL A 134 8.85 9.95 5.21
C VAL A 134 9.21 11.26 4.50
N PHE A 135 10.22 11.21 3.65
CA PHE A 135 10.75 12.40 2.98
C PHE A 135 10.20 12.59 1.57
N LYS A 136 9.81 11.50 0.91
CA LYS A 136 9.20 11.51 -0.40
C LYS A 136 7.78 10.99 -0.30
N ASN A 137 6.86 11.64 -1.00
CA ASN A 137 5.45 11.23 -1.01
C ASN A 137 5.27 9.97 -1.88
N TRP A 138 5.37 8.81 -1.25
CA TRP A 138 4.99 7.53 -1.82
C TRP A 138 4.34 6.68 -0.74
N LYS A 139 3.40 5.82 -1.14
CA LYS A 139 2.73 4.87 -0.24
C LYS A 139 2.42 3.59 -1.01
N GLN A 140 2.59 2.44 -0.37
CA GLN A 140 2.26 1.14 -0.96
C GLN A 140 1.76 0.16 0.11
N PRO A 141 0.74 -0.66 -0.19
CA PRO A 141 0.36 -1.78 0.67
C PRO A 141 1.45 -2.86 0.60
N ILE A 142 1.82 -3.41 1.75
CA ILE A 142 2.87 -4.43 1.85
C ILE A 142 2.38 -5.73 2.47
N TYR A 143 1.24 -5.69 3.16
CA TYR A 143 0.64 -6.86 3.80
C TYR A 143 -0.89 -6.75 3.77
N ILE A 144 -1.54 -7.88 3.54
CA ILE A 144 -2.99 -8.07 3.60
C ILE A 144 -3.25 -9.34 4.41
N GLY A 145 -4.07 -9.28 5.45
CA GLY A 145 -4.51 -10.43 6.25
C GLY A 145 -6.02 -10.44 6.41
N PHE A 146 -6.69 -11.57 6.18
CA PHE A 146 -8.13 -11.71 6.38
C PHE A 146 -8.43 -12.22 7.78
N ASP A 147 -9.25 -11.48 8.54
CA ASP A 147 -9.60 -11.77 9.94
C ASP A 147 -8.38 -12.05 10.86
N LYS A 148 -7.21 -11.54 10.48
CA LYS A 148 -5.94 -11.71 11.20
C LYS A 148 -5.60 -10.43 11.95
N LYS A 149 -5.31 -10.58 13.25
CA LYS A 149 -4.77 -9.49 14.08
C LYS A 149 -3.30 -9.25 13.75
N MET A 150 -2.83 -8.02 13.93
CA MET A 150 -1.40 -7.73 13.89
C MET A 150 -0.68 -8.33 15.10
N THR A 151 0.38 -9.07 14.82
CA THR A 151 1.28 -9.62 15.84
C THR A 151 2.70 -9.07 15.67
N ARG A 152 3.51 -9.22 16.72
CA ARG A 152 4.93 -8.86 16.67
C ARG A 152 5.67 -9.59 15.56
N GLU A 153 5.38 -10.86 15.32
CA GLU A 153 6.08 -11.69 14.33
C GLU A 153 5.87 -11.17 12.92
N ILE A 154 4.62 -10.85 12.56
CA ILE A 154 4.27 -10.30 11.25
C ILE A 154 5.00 -8.97 11.03
N LEU A 155 4.96 -8.08 12.01
CA LEU A 155 5.62 -6.78 11.92
C LEU A 155 7.14 -6.91 11.76
N VAL A 156 7.76 -7.79 12.55
CA VAL A 156 9.20 -8.05 12.50
C VAL A 156 9.60 -8.65 11.15
N ASP A 157 8.82 -9.59 10.60
CA ASP A 157 9.10 -10.19 9.29
C ASP A 157 9.00 -9.14 8.17
N ILE A 158 7.97 -8.30 8.20
CA ILE A 158 7.82 -7.17 7.27
C ILE A 158 9.04 -6.24 7.33
N ILE A 159 9.47 -5.83 8.52
CA ILE A 159 10.62 -4.94 8.69
C ILE A 159 11.89 -5.58 8.14
N LYS A 160 12.11 -6.88 8.39
CA LYS A 160 13.26 -7.62 7.85
C LYS A 160 13.24 -7.66 6.32
N LYS A 161 12.09 -7.97 5.71
CA LYS A 161 11.95 -8.03 4.25
C LYS A 161 12.16 -6.66 3.60
N LEU A 162 11.63 -5.60 4.19
CA LEU A 162 11.88 -4.22 3.71
C LEU A 162 13.36 -3.84 3.83
N HIS A 163 14.00 -4.20 4.95
CA HIS A 163 15.42 -3.95 5.15
C HIS A 163 16.28 -4.63 4.07
N ASN A 164 15.96 -5.89 3.72
CA ASN A 164 16.62 -6.62 2.64
C ASN A 164 16.47 -5.95 1.26
N LYS A 165 15.45 -5.11 1.07
CA LYS A 165 15.25 -4.29 -0.14
C LYS A 165 15.87 -2.88 -0.04
N ALA A 166 16.74 -2.66 0.94
CA ALA A 166 17.36 -1.36 1.25
C ALA A 166 16.36 -0.25 1.63
N ILE A 167 15.19 -0.63 2.13
CA ILE A 167 14.17 0.28 2.63
C ILE A 167 14.27 0.30 4.16
N ASN A 168 14.58 1.47 4.72
CA ASN A 168 14.76 1.60 6.15
C ASN A 168 13.45 2.04 6.81
N VAL A 169 12.85 1.17 7.60
CA VAL A 169 11.72 1.53 8.45
C VAL A 169 12.25 2.39 9.59
N VAL A 170 11.59 3.50 9.90
CA VAL A 170 12.01 4.42 10.99
C VAL A 170 10.94 4.58 12.08
N GLY A 171 9.73 4.08 11.83
CA GLY A 171 8.62 4.17 12.77
C GLY A 171 7.46 3.29 12.34
N VAL A 172 6.60 3.00 13.30
CA VAL A 172 5.39 2.20 13.12
C VAL A 172 4.24 2.94 13.81
N VAL A 173 3.08 2.99 13.16
CA VAL A 173 1.87 3.69 13.60
C VAL A 173 0.67 2.74 13.52
N SER A 174 -0.18 2.78 14.53
CA SER A 174 -1.43 2.02 14.61
C SER A 174 -2.53 2.86 15.24
N ASP A 175 -3.77 2.38 15.14
CA ASP A 175 -4.85 2.86 15.99
C ASP A 175 -4.66 2.38 17.46
N ASN A 176 -5.52 2.89 18.36
CA ASN A 176 -5.53 2.51 19.78
C ASN A 176 -6.51 1.35 20.07
N CYS A 177 -6.74 0.45 19.13
CA CYS A 177 -7.57 -0.72 19.40
C CYS A 177 -6.87 -1.68 20.38
N SER A 178 -7.67 -2.39 21.19
CA SER A 178 -7.18 -3.34 22.18
C SER A 178 -6.26 -4.43 21.59
N SER A 179 -6.51 -4.85 20.34
CA SER A 179 -5.68 -5.78 19.57
C SER A 179 -4.26 -5.23 19.38
N ASN A 180 -4.16 -3.96 18.98
CA ASN A 180 -2.89 -3.31 18.70
C ASN A 180 -2.11 -3.01 19.97
N ILE A 181 -2.80 -2.66 21.07
CA ILE A 181 -2.17 -2.51 22.38
C ILE A 181 -1.44 -3.80 22.77
N SER A 182 -2.00 -4.99 22.52
CA SER A 182 -1.35 -6.27 22.80
C SER A 182 -0.03 -6.42 22.04
N CYS A 183 -0.03 -6.12 20.74
CA CYS A 183 1.17 -6.14 19.90
C CYS A 183 2.26 -5.19 20.43
N TRP A 184 1.87 -3.98 20.89
CA TRP A 184 2.82 -3.04 21.52
C TRP A 184 3.39 -3.56 22.85
N LYS A 185 2.62 -4.33 23.63
CA LYS A 185 3.14 -4.98 24.85
C LYS A 185 4.21 -5.99 24.51
N GLU A 186 3.95 -6.83 23.51
CA GLU A 186 4.88 -7.86 23.03
C GLU A 186 6.18 -7.25 22.48
N LEU A 187 6.11 -6.07 21.87
CA LEU A 187 7.27 -5.32 21.41
C LEU A 187 8.03 -4.58 22.52
N GLY A 188 7.48 -4.50 23.74
CA GLY A 188 8.10 -3.82 24.88
C GLY A 188 7.95 -2.29 24.88
N VAL A 189 7.01 -1.72 24.11
CA VAL A 189 6.91 -0.27 23.83
C VAL A 189 5.88 0.44 24.75
N LEU A 190 5.51 -0.17 25.86
CA LEU A 190 4.52 0.41 26.78
C LEU A 190 5.06 1.56 27.61
N ASP A 191 6.37 1.62 27.85
CA ASP A 191 6.97 2.70 28.62
C ASP A 191 7.06 3.98 27.77
N PHE A 192 6.42 5.04 28.26
CA PHE A 192 6.48 6.36 27.62
C PHE A 192 7.90 6.95 27.62
N ARG A 193 8.78 6.49 28.50
CA ARG A 193 10.18 6.89 28.57
C ARG A 193 11.05 6.18 27.52
N ALA A 194 10.60 5.02 27.03
CA ALA A 194 11.24 4.25 25.99
C ALA A 194 10.24 3.86 24.88
N PRO A 195 9.74 4.84 24.09
CA PRO A 195 8.77 4.62 23.01
C PRO A 195 9.46 4.07 21.74
N TYR A 196 10.26 3.02 21.93
CA TYR A 196 11.09 2.42 20.91
C TYR A 196 11.34 0.95 21.15
N PHE A 197 11.63 0.23 20.07
CA PHE A 197 12.07 -1.17 20.11
C PHE A 197 13.30 -1.33 19.20
N GLU A 198 14.03 -2.43 19.35
CA GLU A 198 15.22 -2.68 18.54
C GLU A 198 14.85 -3.03 17.09
N HIS A 199 15.61 -2.49 16.12
CA HIS A 199 15.40 -2.86 14.73
C HIS A 199 15.76 -4.35 14.52
N PRO A 200 14.84 -5.20 14.02
CA PRO A 200 15.05 -6.66 14.00
C PRO A 200 16.16 -7.14 13.05
N ALA A 201 16.73 -6.24 12.25
CA ALA A 201 17.85 -6.50 11.33
C ALA A 201 19.08 -5.62 11.57
N ILE A 202 19.00 -4.60 12.44
CA ILE A 202 20.13 -3.68 12.70
C ILE A 202 20.19 -3.42 14.21
N TRP A 203 21.39 -3.37 14.80
CA TRP A 203 21.62 -2.95 16.19
C TRP A 203 21.40 -1.42 16.40
N ILE A 204 20.30 -0.89 15.87
CA ILE A 204 19.87 0.51 16.03
C ILE A 204 18.42 0.48 16.53
N TYR A 205 18.08 1.40 17.44
CA TYR A 205 16.72 1.54 17.93
C TYR A 205 15.78 2.06 16.83
N LEU A 206 14.71 1.31 16.53
CA LEU A 206 13.53 1.80 15.84
C LEU A 206 12.72 2.63 16.84
N ALA A 207 12.97 3.94 16.83
CA ALA A 207 12.47 4.83 17.87
C ALA A 207 11.76 6.05 17.31
N LYS A 208 10.52 5.83 16.88
CA LYS A 208 9.40 6.67 17.30
C LYS A 208 8.14 5.86 17.04
N SER A 209 7.69 5.09 18.04
CA SER A 209 6.27 5.21 18.35
C SER A 209 6.11 6.65 18.83
N VAL A 210 6.04 7.60 17.89
CA VAL A 210 5.07 8.63 18.20
C VAL A 210 3.83 7.77 18.31
N LYS A 211 3.24 7.70 19.49
CA LYS A 211 1.80 7.87 19.52
C LYS A 211 1.54 9.20 18.81
N MET A 212 1.72 9.25 17.48
CA MET A 212 0.81 9.90 16.59
C MET A 212 -0.36 8.94 16.68
N TYR A 213 -1.01 8.97 17.86
CA TYR A 213 -2.42 9.20 17.95
C TYR A 213 -2.83 9.71 16.60
N ASP A 214 -3.66 8.95 15.88
CA ASP A 214 -4.42 9.57 14.84
C ASP A 214 -5.01 10.83 15.49
N VAL A 215 -4.48 11.99 15.12
CA VAL A 215 -4.65 13.20 15.92
C VAL A 215 -6.14 13.50 15.96
N GLN A 216 -6.85 13.13 14.90
CA GLN A 216 -8.31 13.06 14.87
C GLN A 216 -8.89 12.17 15.96
N GLN A 217 -8.54 10.88 16.01
CA GLN A 217 -9.17 9.94 16.95
C GLN A 217 -8.89 10.29 18.42
N SER A 218 -7.71 10.84 18.73
CA SER A 218 -7.42 11.32 20.08
C SER A 218 -8.08 12.65 20.41
N PHE A 219 -8.24 13.56 19.44
CA PHE A 219 -9.11 14.72 19.62
C PHE A 219 -10.56 14.29 19.85
N TYR A 220 -11.08 13.31 19.12
CA TYR A 220 -12.44 12.78 19.36
C TYR A 220 -12.58 12.14 20.74
N LEU A 221 -11.57 11.40 21.20
CA LEU A 221 -11.58 10.81 22.55
C LEU A 221 -11.52 11.87 23.65
N VAL A 222 -10.71 12.92 23.47
CA VAL A 222 -10.64 14.07 24.38
C VAL A 222 -11.96 14.86 24.35
N LEU A 223 -12.58 15.05 23.18
CA LEU A 223 -13.89 15.69 23.05
C LEU A 223 -14.99 14.87 23.74
N HIS A 224 -14.93 13.54 23.62
CA HIS A 224 -15.86 12.62 24.28
C HIS A 224 -15.63 12.58 25.81
N LEU A 225 -14.37 12.67 26.25
CA LEU A 225 -14.01 12.80 27.66
C LEU A 225 -14.41 14.16 28.24
N LEU A 226 -14.48 15.24 27.44
CA LEU A 226 -15.02 16.54 27.88
C LEU A 226 -16.54 16.53 28.07
N HIS A 227 -17.26 15.53 27.54
CA HIS A 227 -18.68 15.31 27.83
C HIS A 227 -18.92 14.57 29.17
N TYR A 228 -17.88 14.03 29.79
CA TYR A 228 -17.89 13.49 31.15
C TYR A 228 -17.06 14.42 32.04
N ASP A 229 -17.47 14.69 33.28
CA ASP A 229 -16.76 15.62 34.18
C ASP A 229 -15.33 15.13 34.49
N VAL A 230 -14.35 15.54 33.68
CA VAL A 230 -12.93 15.36 33.97
C VAL A 230 -12.47 16.57 34.79
N THR A 231 -12.36 16.38 36.10
CA THR A 231 -11.69 17.33 37.00
C THR A 231 -10.18 17.32 36.73
N CYS A 232 -9.76 18.10 35.74
CA CYS A 232 -8.34 18.35 35.48
C CYS A 232 -7.87 19.48 36.40
N GLN A 233 -7.05 19.19 37.41
CA GLN A 233 -6.33 20.22 38.16
C GLN A 233 -5.31 20.90 37.23
N MET A 234 -5.78 21.87 36.45
CA MET A 234 -4.94 22.81 35.70
C MET A 234 -4.23 23.75 36.68
N LYS A 235 -3.10 23.30 37.25
CA LYS A 235 -2.10 24.21 37.80
C LYS A 235 -0.83 24.15 36.96
N LYS A 236 -0.55 25.28 36.28
CA LYS A 236 0.72 25.69 35.63
C LYS A 236 1.04 25.19 34.21
N ILE A 237 0.22 25.52 33.20
CA ILE A 237 0.69 25.58 31.79
C ILE A 237 0.28 26.91 31.09
N TRP A 238 -0.08 27.96 31.84
CA TRP A 238 -0.43 29.28 31.27
C TRP A 238 0.53 30.39 31.70
N GLN A 239 1.85 30.13 31.70
CA GLN A 239 2.85 31.18 32.00
C GLN A 239 4.01 31.28 31.00
N ILE A 240 3.89 30.66 29.83
CA ILE A 240 4.82 30.92 28.71
C ILE A 240 3.98 31.05 27.43
N LEU A 241 3.33 32.19 27.28
CA LEU A 241 2.99 32.87 26.02
C LEU A 241 2.74 34.34 26.37
#